data_AF-A0A2I2FM70-F1
#
_entry.id   AF-A0A2I2FM70-F1
#
_cell.length_a   1.000
_cell.length_b   1.000
_cell.length_c   1.000
_cell.angle_alpha   90.00
_cell.angle_beta   90.00
_cell.angle_gamma   90.00
#
_symmetry.space_group_name_H-M   'P 1'
#
loop_
_entity.id
_entity.type
_entity.pdbx_description
1 polymer ?
#
loop_
_entity_poly.entity_id
_entity_poly.type
_entity_poly.pdbx_seq_one_letter_code
_entity_poly.pdbx_strand_id
1 'polypeptide(L)'
;MSKTMQIIQYNARKAREGVMATFLLDPKVLQADIIAVQEPWANPMTETTHQPARQSHQLLYPKRKDHGGDDRARVCMLVSKRIDPGSWTQRVISKDYQWLKLRYQRGTEERTLYVHNIYNQPQSPTIDRLRSELAALHALRDWGRPLTTDHVVIGDMNAHHPA
;
A
#
# COMPACT_ATOMS: atom_id res chain seq x y z
N MET A 1 16.83 -3.24 20.84
CA MET A 1 16.23 -4.30 20.00
C MET A 1 15.85 -3.69 18.66
N SER A 2 16.27 -4.31 17.55
CA SER A 2 15.79 -3.94 16.21
C SER A 2 14.30 -4.27 16.11
N LYS A 3 13.44 -3.29 15.84
CA LYS A 3 12.01 -3.51 15.65
C LYS A 3 11.78 -3.92 14.18
N THR A 4 11.42 -5.17 13.96
CA THR A 4 11.01 -5.66 12.63
C THR A 4 9.65 -5.06 12.27
N MET A 5 9.51 -4.54 11.05
CA MET A 5 8.24 -4.11 10.51
C MET A 5 7.58 -5.27 9.75
N GLN A 6 6.29 -5.51 9.99
CA GLN A 6 5.55 -6.56 9.30
C GLN A 6 4.59 -5.97 8.26
N ILE A 7 4.69 -6.48 7.03
CA ILE A 7 3.80 -6.13 5.92
C ILE A 7 3.10 -7.40 5.45
N ILE A 8 1.77 -7.36 5.34
CA ILE A 8 0.98 -8.44 4.75
C ILE A 8 0.38 -7.96 3.44
N GLN A 9 0.43 -8.82 2.41
CA GLN A 9 -0.23 -8.61 1.14
C GLN A 9 -1.41 -9.59 0.99
N TYR A 10 -2.56 -9.12 0.50
CA TYR A 10 -3.72 -9.98 0.26
C TYR A 10 -4.62 -9.48 -0.88
N ASN A 11 -4.90 -10.31 -1.89
CA ASN A 11 -5.93 -10.03 -2.89
C ASN A 11 -7.30 -10.53 -2.38
N ALA A 12 -8.24 -9.62 -2.15
CA ALA A 12 -9.57 -9.90 -1.62
C ALA A 12 -10.63 -10.23 -2.69
N ARG A 13 -10.29 -10.22 -3.98
CA ARG A 13 -11.16 -10.59 -5.12
C ARG A 13 -12.54 -9.95 -5.08
N LYS A 14 -12.61 -8.70 -4.60
CA LYS A 14 -13.82 -7.89 -4.39
C LYS A 14 -14.86 -8.53 -3.47
N ALA A 15 -14.48 -9.53 -2.66
CA ALA A 15 -15.38 -10.28 -1.80
C ALA A 15 -15.33 -9.77 -0.35
N ARG A 16 -16.52 -9.49 0.23
CA ARG A 16 -16.65 -9.07 1.63
C ARG A 16 -16.67 -10.27 2.57
N GLU A 17 -17.73 -11.08 2.47
CA GLU A 17 -17.98 -12.22 3.34
C GLU A 17 -17.01 -13.36 3.05
N GLY A 18 -16.51 -14.01 4.10
CA GLY A 18 -15.58 -15.14 4.00
C GLY A 18 -14.17 -14.81 3.49
N VAL A 19 -13.93 -13.58 3.04
CA VAL A 19 -12.66 -13.13 2.46
C VAL A 19 -12.14 -11.92 3.23
N MET A 20 -12.54 -10.69 2.83
CA MET A 20 -12.00 -9.47 3.43
C MET A 20 -12.41 -9.30 4.90
N ALA A 21 -13.66 -9.62 5.25
CA ALA A 21 -14.15 -9.50 6.62
C ALA A 21 -13.41 -10.44 7.58
N THR A 22 -13.34 -11.74 7.23
CA THR A 22 -12.65 -12.75 8.01
C THR A 22 -11.17 -12.43 8.15
N PHE A 23 -10.51 -12.05 7.04
CA PHE A 23 -9.10 -11.70 7.03
C PHE A 23 -8.78 -10.50 7.93
N LEU A 24 -9.56 -9.43 7.86
CA LEU A 24 -9.33 -8.22 8.65
C LEU A 24 -9.86 -8.29 10.10
N LEU A 25 -10.45 -9.42 10.50
CA LEU A 25 -10.81 -9.74 11.88
C LEU A 25 -9.78 -10.65 12.56
N ASP A 26 -8.90 -11.31 11.81
CA ASP A 26 -7.90 -12.22 12.37
C ASP A 26 -6.87 -11.44 13.23
N PRO A 27 -6.76 -11.75 14.55
CA PRO A 27 -5.81 -11.09 15.43
C PRO A 27 -4.34 -11.20 14.97
N LYS A 28 -3.96 -12.25 14.25
CA LYS A 28 -2.61 -12.39 13.68
C LYS A 28 -2.38 -11.41 12.53
N VAL A 29 -3.38 -11.21 11.68
CA VAL A 29 -3.32 -10.21 10.60
C VAL A 29 -3.21 -8.80 11.19
N LEU A 30 -3.95 -8.52 12.27
CA LEU A 30 -3.92 -7.22 12.96
C LEU A 30 -2.62 -6.92 13.73
N GLN A 31 -1.70 -7.88 13.81
CA GLN A 31 -0.34 -7.63 14.30
C GLN A 31 0.52 -6.91 13.27
N ALA A 32 0.21 -7.03 11.97
CA ALA A 32 0.95 -6.35 10.91
C ALA A 32 0.97 -4.83 11.12
N ASP A 33 2.02 -4.20 10.64
CA ASP A 33 2.13 -2.74 10.65
C ASP A 33 1.48 -2.13 9.40
N ILE A 34 1.52 -2.86 8.28
CA ILE A 34 0.90 -2.47 7.02
C ILE A 34 0.19 -3.69 6.42
N ILE A 35 -1.05 -3.51 5.98
CA ILE A 35 -1.81 -4.52 5.25
C ILE A 35 -2.12 -3.94 3.86
N ALA A 36 -1.52 -4.49 2.82
CA ALA A 36 -1.72 -4.11 1.43
C ALA A 36 -2.77 -5.02 0.78
N VAL A 37 -3.94 -4.46 0.47
CA VAL A 37 -5.05 -5.20 -0.13
C VAL A 37 -5.16 -4.87 -1.61
N GLN A 38 -5.30 -5.91 -2.44
CA GLN A 38 -5.70 -5.79 -3.84
C GLN A 38 -7.15 -6.24 -4.00
N GLU A 39 -7.83 -5.69 -4.99
CA GLU A 39 -9.26 -5.89 -5.24
C GLU A 39 -10.12 -5.85 -3.97
N PRO A 40 -10.05 -4.77 -3.18
CA PRO A 40 -10.90 -4.64 -2.00
C PRO A 40 -12.39 -4.67 -2.39
N TRP A 41 -13.25 -5.21 -1.52
CA TRP A 41 -14.70 -5.11 -1.74
C TRP A 41 -15.13 -3.64 -1.78
N ALA A 42 -15.90 -3.24 -2.80
CA ALA A 42 -16.39 -1.87 -2.92
C ALA A 42 -17.71 -1.69 -2.16
N ASN A 43 -17.80 -0.67 -1.32
CA ASN A 43 -19.05 -0.33 -0.66
C ASN A 43 -20.07 0.18 -1.70
N PRO A 44 -21.29 -0.40 -1.76
CA PRO A 44 -22.30 0.01 -2.74
C PRO A 44 -22.90 1.39 -2.43
N MET A 45 -22.85 1.84 -1.18
CA MET A 45 -23.48 3.08 -0.72
C MET A 45 -22.51 4.27 -0.71
N THR A 46 -21.24 4.04 -0.38
CA THR A 46 -20.24 5.11 -0.22
C THR A 46 -18.93 4.78 -0.91
N GLU A 47 -18.10 5.78 -1.17
CA GLU A 47 -16.77 5.61 -1.79
C GLU A 47 -15.73 5.12 -0.79
N THR A 48 -15.82 3.84 -0.44
CA THR A 48 -14.92 3.17 0.51
C THR A 48 -14.95 1.66 0.33
N THR A 49 -14.23 0.96 1.20
CA THR A 49 -14.23 -0.50 1.33
C THR A 49 -14.68 -0.93 2.74
N HIS A 50 -14.73 -2.24 2.98
CA HIS A 50 -15.00 -2.81 4.28
C HIS A 50 -13.80 -2.64 5.22
N GLN A 51 -14.02 -2.10 6.42
CA GLN A 51 -12.94 -1.80 7.38
C GLN A 51 -13.33 -2.23 8.81
N PRO A 52 -13.31 -3.54 9.12
CA PRO A 52 -13.58 -4.02 10.47
C PRO A 52 -12.41 -3.67 11.42
N ALA A 53 -11.20 -3.52 10.89
CA ALA A 53 -9.98 -3.16 11.62
C ALA A 53 -9.89 -1.67 12.04
N ARG A 54 -10.98 -0.90 12.03
CA ARG A 54 -10.96 0.57 12.24
C ARG A 54 -10.39 0.99 13.60
N GLN A 55 -10.46 0.12 14.62
CA GLN A 55 -9.89 0.42 15.93
C GLN A 55 -8.36 0.41 15.90
N SER A 56 -7.74 -0.58 15.24
CA SER A 56 -6.28 -0.79 15.22
C SER A 56 -5.57 -0.19 14.01
N HIS A 57 -6.25 -0.01 12.88
CA HIS A 57 -5.65 0.46 11.63
C HIS A 57 -6.42 1.61 11.00
N GLN A 58 -5.68 2.52 10.38
CA GLN A 58 -6.19 3.56 9.50
C GLN A 58 -6.26 3.04 8.06
N LEU A 59 -7.44 3.15 7.43
CA LEU A 59 -7.64 2.78 6.03
C LEU A 59 -7.20 3.92 5.11
N LEU A 60 -6.39 3.56 4.13
CA LEU A 60 -5.92 4.35 3.01
C LEU A 60 -6.53 3.79 1.73
N TYR A 61 -7.74 4.27 1.41
CA TYR A 61 -8.51 3.88 0.23
C TYR A 61 -8.55 5.06 -0.76
N PRO A 62 -7.95 4.94 -1.95
CA PRO A 62 -8.02 5.99 -2.96
C PRO A 62 -9.47 6.25 -3.41
N LYS A 63 -9.86 7.51 -3.46
CA LYS A 63 -11.12 7.95 -4.07
C LYS A 63 -10.93 8.20 -5.55
N ARG A 64 -12.01 8.17 -6.34
CA ARG A 64 -12.00 8.47 -7.78
C ARG A 64 -11.26 9.76 -8.13
N LYS A 65 -11.53 10.81 -7.35
CA LYS A 65 -10.87 12.12 -7.50
C LYS A 65 -9.36 12.07 -7.29
N ASP A 66 -8.85 11.13 -6.50
CA ASP A 66 -7.43 11.02 -6.17
C ASP A 66 -6.62 10.39 -7.32
N HIS A 67 -7.29 9.71 -8.26
CA HIS A 67 -6.65 9.07 -9.41
C HIS A 67 -7.27 9.44 -10.77
N GLY A 68 -8.13 10.47 -10.81
CA GLY A 68 -8.69 11.03 -12.03
C GLY A 68 -9.48 10.06 -12.92
N GLY A 69 -10.13 9.04 -12.34
CA GLY A 69 -10.89 8.05 -13.11
C GLY A 69 -12.27 7.75 -12.51
N ASP A 70 -13.14 7.13 -13.31
CA ASP A 70 -14.54 6.83 -12.92
C ASP A 70 -14.69 5.52 -12.13
N ASP A 71 -13.67 4.67 -12.19
CA ASP A 71 -13.67 3.37 -11.52
C ASP A 71 -13.29 3.46 -10.04
N ARG A 72 -13.71 2.46 -9.27
CA ARG A 72 -13.25 2.27 -7.89
C ARG A 72 -11.77 1.86 -7.86
N ALA A 73 -11.08 2.26 -6.81
CA ALA A 73 -9.74 1.78 -6.51
C ALA A 73 -9.72 0.24 -6.41
N ARG A 74 -8.70 -0.36 -7.02
CA ARG A 74 -8.41 -1.80 -6.96
C ARG A 74 -7.28 -2.12 -6.00
N VAL A 75 -6.80 -1.13 -5.24
CA VAL A 75 -5.86 -1.29 -4.14
C VAL A 75 -6.28 -0.43 -2.95
N CYS A 76 -6.06 -0.91 -1.74
CA CYS A 76 -6.09 -0.09 -0.53
C CYS A 76 -4.98 -0.53 0.44
N MET A 77 -4.63 0.30 1.41
CA MET A 77 -3.70 -0.06 2.48
C MET A 77 -4.35 0.19 3.83
N LEU A 78 -4.02 -0.63 4.82
CA LEU A 78 -4.33 -0.36 6.21
C LEU A 78 -3.02 -0.16 6.96
N VAL A 79 -2.85 0.99 7.59
CA VAL A 79 -1.64 1.33 8.38
C VAL A 79 -1.98 1.22 9.86
N SER A 80 -1.18 0.46 10.60
CA SER A 80 -1.33 0.31 12.04
C SER A 80 -1.24 1.66 12.73
N LYS A 81 -2.19 1.96 13.61
CA LYS A 81 -2.18 3.20 14.42
C LYS A 81 -1.06 3.22 15.47
N ARG A 82 -0.28 2.14 15.60
CA ARG A 82 0.96 2.12 16.38
C ARG A 82 2.10 2.87 15.69
N ILE A 83 2.00 3.11 14.39
CA ILE A 83 2.93 3.96 13.65
C ILE A 83 2.46 5.41 13.82
N ASP A 84 3.38 6.29 14.18
CA ASP A 84 3.13 7.73 14.27
C ASP A 84 2.53 8.25 12.94
N PRO A 85 1.32 8.83 12.94
CA PRO A 85 0.73 9.43 11.74
C PRO A 85 1.60 10.51 11.08
N GLY A 86 2.46 11.19 11.85
CA GLY A 86 3.42 12.17 11.32
C GLY A 86 4.63 11.55 10.61
N SER A 87 4.85 10.24 10.75
CA SER A 87 6.02 9.55 10.20
C SER A 87 5.78 8.96 8.80
N TRP A 88 4.56 9.07 8.25
CA TRP A 88 4.25 8.53 6.93
C TRP A 88 3.38 9.44 6.06
N THR A 89 3.48 9.27 4.75
CA THR A 89 2.61 9.91 3.77
C THR A 89 2.19 8.92 2.68
N GLN A 90 0.98 9.10 2.14
CA GLN A 90 0.46 8.30 1.04
C GLN A 90 0.52 9.10 -0.26
N ARG A 91 0.78 8.43 -1.37
CA ARG A 91 0.50 8.95 -2.70
C ARG A 91 -0.31 7.96 -3.53
N VAL A 92 -1.34 8.47 -4.17
CA VAL A 92 -2.15 7.73 -5.14
C VAL A 92 -1.60 8.03 -6.54
N ILE A 93 -1.27 6.98 -7.28
CA ILE A 93 -0.74 7.08 -8.65
C ILE A 93 -1.83 6.75 -9.67
N SER A 94 -2.64 5.74 -9.38
CA SER A 94 -3.82 5.39 -10.17
C SER A 94 -4.79 4.56 -9.32
N LYS A 95 -5.93 4.16 -9.90
CA LYS A 95 -6.84 3.19 -9.26
C LYS A 95 -6.15 1.87 -8.87
N ASP A 96 -5.03 1.56 -9.52
CA ASP A 96 -4.30 0.28 -9.43
C ASP A 96 -3.01 0.36 -8.64
N TYR A 97 -2.62 1.56 -8.22
CA TYR A 97 -1.31 1.79 -7.68
C TYR A 97 -1.32 2.98 -6.72
N GLN A 98 -0.86 2.71 -5.51
CA GLN A 98 -0.48 3.70 -4.52
C GLN A 98 0.80 3.28 -3.81
N TRP A 99 1.47 4.24 -3.18
CA TRP A 99 2.58 3.95 -2.28
C TRP A 99 2.43 4.68 -0.95
N LEU A 100 3.08 4.13 0.08
CA LEU A 100 3.24 4.71 1.40
C LEU A 100 4.73 5.00 1.62
N LYS A 101 5.08 6.27 1.89
CA LYS A 101 6.42 6.66 2.34
C LYS A 101 6.43 6.64 3.87
N LEU A 102 7.40 5.96 4.46
CA LEU A 102 7.63 5.87 5.90
C LEU A 102 9.02 6.40 6.22
N ARG A 103 9.14 7.20 7.27
CA ARG A 103 10.42 7.55 7.89
C ARG A 103 10.71 6.60 9.04
N TYR A 104 11.93 6.10 9.12
CA TYR A 104 12.37 5.21 10.19
C TYR A 104 13.84 5.46 10.55
N GLN A 105 14.24 5.02 11.74
CA GLN A 105 15.62 5.15 12.23
C GLN A 105 16.33 3.80 12.17
N ARG A 106 17.53 3.77 11.58
CA ARG A 106 18.44 2.62 11.61
C ARG A 106 19.73 3.03 12.34
N GLY A 107 19.78 2.75 13.64
CA GLY A 107 20.83 3.31 14.50
C GLY A 107 20.63 4.82 14.65
N THR A 108 21.61 5.62 14.22
CA THR A 108 21.54 7.10 14.22
C THR A 108 21.15 7.69 12.87
N GLU A 109 20.90 6.84 11.87
CA GLU A 109 20.60 7.26 10.51
C GLU A 109 19.08 7.28 10.26
N GLU A 110 18.56 8.43 9.85
CA GLU A 110 17.21 8.52 9.32
C GLU A 110 17.15 7.93 7.92
N ARG A 111 16.17 7.06 7.71
CA ARG A 111 15.94 6.37 6.46
C ARG A 111 14.49 6.51 6.02
N THR A 112 14.29 6.37 4.71
CA THR A 112 12.97 6.36 4.10
C THR A 112 12.69 4.98 3.53
N LEU A 113 11.47 4.48 3.74
CA LEU A 113 10.96 3.28 3.07
C LEU A 113 9.72 3.64 2.25
N TYR A 114 9.71 3.27 0.97
CA TYR A 114 8.51 3.29 0.15
C TYR A 114 7.90 1.89 0.05
N VAL A 115 6.64 1.73 0.46
CA VAL A 115 5.86 0.51 0.27
C VAL A 115 4.88 0.75 -0.86
N HIS A 116 5.10 0.10 -2.00
CA HIS A 116 4.26 0.19 -3.18
C HIS A 116 3.24 -0.95 -3.14
N ASN A 117 1.95 -0.63 -3.25
CA ASN A 117 0.87 -1.60 -3.41
C ASN A 117 0.28 -1.47 -4.82
N ILE A 118 0.41 -2.53 -5.62
CA ILE A 118 -0.10 -2.57 -6.98
C ILE A 118 -1.10 -3.70 -7.23
N TYR A 119 -2.01 -3.47 -8.16
CA TYR A 119 -2.81 -4.50 -8.81
C TYR A 119 -2.60 -4.36 -10.32
N ASN A 120 -1.73 -5.20 -10.89
CA ASN A 120 -1.51 -5.20 -12.32
C ASN A 120 -2.53 -6.12 -12.99
N GLN A 121 -3.38 -5.57 -13.86
CA GLN A 121 -4.15 -6.39 -14.79
C GLN A 121 -3.29 -6.64 -16.03
N PRO A 122 -3.37 -7.82 -16.69
CA PRO A 122 -2.72 -8.04 -17.97
C PRO A 122 -3.03 -6.89 -18.95
N GLN A 123 -2.00 -6.40 -19.64
CA GLN A 123 -2.07 -5.27 -20.59
C GLN A 123 -2.43 -3.90 -19.96
N SER A 124 -2.48 -3.79 -18.63
CA SER A 124 -2.64 -2.49 -17.97
C SER A 124 -1.32 -1.72 -17.90
N PRO A 125 -1.33 -0.38 -17.83
CA PRO A 125 -0.12 0.44 -17.72
C PRO A 125 0.50 0.42 -16.31
N THR A 126 0.06 -0.47 -15.41
CA THR A 126 0.43 -0.45 -13.99
C THR A 126 1.92 -0.67 -13.78
N ILE A 127 2.53 -1.63 -14.50
CA ILE A 127 3.97 -1.89 -14.40
C ILE A 127 4.81 -0.73 -14.96
N ASP A 128 4.38 -0.11 -16.06
CA ASP A 128 5.08 1.05 -16.61
C ASP A 128 4.98 2.25 -15.66
N ARG A 129 3.81 2.50 -15.06
CA ARG A 129 3.64 3.51 -14.01
C ARG A 129 4.52 3.24 -12.80
N LEU A 130 4.61 1.98 -12.35
CA LEU A 130 5.53 1.58 -11.27
C LEU A 130 6.97 1.92 -11.63
N ARG A 131 7.42 1.56 -12.85
CA ARG A 131 8.78 1.84 -13.32
C ARG A 131 9.06 3.35 -13.35
N SER A 132 8.14 4.14 -13.91
CA SER A 132 8.27 5.61 -13.95
C SER A 132 8.34 6.23 -12.55
N GLU A 133 7.50 5.77 -11.62
CA GLU A 133 7.52 6.26 -10.24
C GLU A 133 8.80 5.86 -9.50
N LEU A 134 9.29 4.62 -9.63
CA LEU A 134 10.56 4.22 -9.04
C LEU A 134 11.72 5.06 -9.58
N ALA A 135 11.76 5.29 -10.90
CA ALA A 135 12.78 6.14 -11.51
C ALA A 135 12.70 7.59 -10.99
N ALA A 136 11.50 8.16 -10.89
CA ALA A 136 11.29 9.49 -10.34
C ALA A 136 11.73 9.58 -8.88
N LEU A 137 11.36 8.61 -8.03
CA LEU A 137 11.76 8.57 -6.62
C LEU A 137 13.26 8.38 -6.43
N HIS A 138 13.92 7.58 -7.27
CA HIS A 138 15.38 7.46 -7.26
C HIS A 138 16.09 8.73 -7.73
N ALA A 139 15.47 9.50 -8.63
CA ALA A 139 16.02 10.76 -9.13
C ALA A 139 15.88 11.92 -8.12
N LEU A 140 14.95 11.81 -7.15
CA LEU A 140 14.83 12.75 -6.03
C LEU A 140 16.07 12.65 -5.15
N ARG A 141 17.13 13.39 -5.46
CA ARG A 141 18.23 13.61 -4.51
C ARG A 141 17.72 14.52 -3.40
N ASP A 142 17.81 14.08 -2.15
CA ASP A 142 17.83 15.03 -1.03
C ASP A 142 19.13 15.83 -1.16
N TRP A 143 19.00 17.15 -1.29
CA TRP A 143 20.10 18.10 -1.46
C TRP A 143 21.23 17.81 -0.45
N GLY A 144 22.29 17.14 -0.91
CA GLY A 144 23.49 16.87 -0.13
C GLY A 144 23.48 15.64 0.79
N ARG A 145 22.47 14.75 0.74
CA ARG A 145 22.49 13.49 1.52
C ARG A 145 22.45 12.25 0.61
N PRO A 146 23.23 11.19 0.93
CA PRO A 146 23.07 9.89 0.27
C PRO A 146 21.63 9.40 0.41
N LEU A 147 21.08 8.80 -0.65
CA LEU A 147 19.75 8.20 -0.65
C LEU A 147 19.71 7.02 0.33
N THR A 148 19.25 7.25 1.55
CA THR A 148 18.90 6.19 2.50
C THR A 148 17.47 5.71 2.26
N THR A 149 17.18 5.42 0.99
CA THR A 149 15.85 5.08 0.53
C THR A 149 15.78 3.60 0.19
N ASP A 150 14.88 2.91 0.87
CA ASP A 150 14.52 1.52 0.59
C ASP A 150 13.15 1.48 -0.11
N HIS A 151 12.96 0.47 -0.96
CA HIS A 151 11.69 0.24 -1.65
C HIS A 151 11.25 -1.21 -1.42
N VAL A 152 9.97 -1.38 -1.11
CA VAL A 152 9.28 -2.67 -1.09
C VAL A 152 8.12 -2.57 -2.06
N VAL A 153 8.16 -3.40 -3.11
CA VAL A 153 7.06 -3.50 -4.08
C VAL A 153 6.29 -4.78 -3.81
N ILE A 154 5.01 -4.64 -3.51
CA ILE A 154 4.09 -5.74 -3.23
C ILE A 154 2.79 -5.53 -4.00
N GLY A 155 2.06 -6.61 -4.19
CA GLY A 155 0.80 -6.58 -4.91
C GLY A 155 0.56 -7.81 -5.75
N ASP A 156 -0.57 -7.80 -6.42
CA ASP A 156 -0.88 -8.80 -7.43
C ASP A 156 -0.29 -8.34 -8.75
N MET A 157 0.80 -8.99 -9.14
CA MET A 157 1.54 -8.65 -10.35
C MET A 157 0.85 -9.17 -11.61
N ASN A 158 -0.03 -10.18 -11.53
CA ASN A 158 -0.51 -10.98 -12.66
C ASN A 158 0.55 -11.22 -13.75
N ALA A 159 1.80 -11.43 -13.33
CA ALA A 159 2.95 -11.61 -14.18
C ALA A 159 3.60 -12.93 -13.81
N HIS A 160 4.05 -13.65 -14.84
CA HIS A 160 4.77 -14.88 -14.66
C HIS A 160 6.26 -14.55 -14.66
N HIS A 161 6.97 -14.95 -13.62
CA HIS A 161 8.42 -14.95 -13.67
C HIS A 161 8.86 -16.08 -14.61
N PRO A 162 9.80 -15.85 -15.54
CA PRO A 162 10.34 -16.95 -16.35
C PRO A 162 10.94 -18.04 -15.44
N ALA A 163 10.80 -19.30 -15.85
CA ALA A 163 11.38 -20.43 -15.14
C ALA A 163 12.91 -20.47 -15.27
#